data_AF-A0A732GK83-F1
#
_entry.id   AF-A0A732GK83-F1
#
_cell.length_a   1.000
_cell.length_b   1.000
_cell.length_c   1.000
_cell.angle_alpha   90.00
_cell.angle_beta   90.00
_cell.angle_gamma   90.00
#
_symmetry.space_group_name_H-M   'P 1'
#
loop_
_entity.id
_entity.type
_entity.pdbx_description
1 polymer ?
#
loop_
_entity_poly.entity_id
_entity_poly.type
_entity_poly.pdbx_seq_one_letter_code
_entity_poly.pdbx_strand_id
1 'polypeptide(L)'
;MIIEKKVKNYTVFVKKDGEKYIEIFKDFLSYNHQVIKVFRNIEDTKVVLINTNYGKYILKVFSPKVKNTERFFKSLVKGDYYEKLFHQTDRVRREGFAALNDFYLLAEIKTLRYVKTYVMIIEYIEGIELVDMPEISDE
;
A
#
# COMPACT_ATOMS: atom_id res chain seq x y z
N MET A 1 -13.27 6.81 7.81
CA MET A 1 -14.24 6.64 6.69
C MET A 1 -13.45 6.58 5.42
N ILE A 2 -13.67 5.55 4.61
CA ILE A 2 -12.96 5.33 3.34
C ILE A 2 -13.87 5.74 2.20
N ILE A 3 -13.30 6.41 1.21
CA ILE A 3 -13.97 6.82 -0.02
C ILE A 3 -13.38 6.06 -1.20
N GLU A 4 -14.24 5.71 -2.15
CA GLU A 4 -13.86 5.11 -3.43
C GLU A 4 -13.89 6.19 -4.52
N LYS A 5 -12.87 6.22 -5.37
CA LYS A 5 -12.78 7.09 -6.55
C LYS A 5 -12.25 6.33 -7.75
N LYS A 6 -12.55 6.81 -8.95
CA LYS A 6 -11.92 6.34 -10.20
C LYS A 6 -10.83 7.31 -10.62
N VAL A 7 -9.63 6.79 -10.87
CA VAL A 7 -8.49 7.56 -11.41
C VAL A 7 -7.89 6.77 -12.57
N LYS A 8 -8.04 7.27 -13.79
CA LYS A 8 -7.75 6.51 -15.02
C LYS A 8 -8.48 5.15 -14.99
N ASN A 9 -7.75 4.05 -15.09
CA ASN A 9 -8.25 2.68 -15.05
C ASN A 9 -8.19 2.03 -13.65
N TYR A 10 -7.85 2.80 -12.61
CA TYR A 10 -7.77 2.32 -11.23
C TYR A 10 -9.07 2.61 -10.47
N THR A 11 -9.52 1.65 -9.68
CA THR A 11 -10.34 1.93 -8.50
C THR A 11 -9.40 2.33 -7.37
N VAL A 12 -9.64 3.48 -6.74
CA VAL A 12 -8.80 4.05 -5.71
C VAL A 12 -9.60 4.19 -4.42
N PHE A 13 -9.15 3.52 -3.37
CA PHE A 13 -9.64 3.64 -2.02
C PHE A 13 -8.70 4.54 -1.22
N VAL A 14 -9.25 5.53 -0.54
CA VAL A 14 -8.47 6.46 0.27
C VAL A 14 -9.29 6.85 1.50
N LYS A 15 -8.63 7.22 2.60
CA LYS A 15 -9.33 7.77 3.77
C LYS A 15 -9.95 9.14 3.43
N LYS A 16 -11.02 9.52 4.14
CA LYS A 16 -11.61 10.86 4.07
C LYS A 16 -10.51 11.91 4.27
N ASP A 17 -10.55 12.98 3.48
CA ASP A 17 -9.55 14.07 3.45
C ASP A 17 -8.16 13.65 2.92
N GLY A 18 -8.05 12.48 2.28
CA GLY A 18 -6.82 11.95 1.71
C GLY A 18 -6.46 12.46 0.31
N GLU A 19 -6.88 13.67 -0.09
CA GLU A 19 -6.61 14.21 -1.45
C GLU A 19 -5.10 14.24 -1.76
N LYS A 20 -4.26 14.56 -0.77
CA LYS A 20 -2.80 14.54 -0.91
C LYS A 20 -2.26 13.17 -1.38
N TYR A 21 -2.87 12.07 -0.94
CA TYR A 21 -2.45 10.73 -1.34
C TYR A 21 -2.86 10.42 -2.78
N ILE A 22 -4.00 10.96 -3.23
CA ILE A 22 -4.41 10.87 -4.63
C ILE A 22 -3.43 11.64 -5.52
N GLU A 23 -2.95 12.80 -5.08
CA GLU A 23 -1.92 13.56 -5.79
C GLU A 23 -0.61 12.78 -5.91
N ILE A 24 -0.10 12.23 -4.80
CA ILE A 24 1.08 11.35 -4.81
C ILE A 24 0.88 10.17 -5.78
N PHE A 25 -0.32 9.58 -5.80
CA PHE A 25 -0.63 8.50 -6.73
C PHE A 25 -0.64 8.97 -8.19
N LYS A 26 -1.16 10.17 -8.50
CA LYS A 26 -1.13 10.75 -9.85
C LYS A 26 0.29 11.08 -10.31
N ASP A 27 1.14 11.55 -9.40
CA ASP A 27 2.57 11.76 -9.63
C ASP A 27 3.26 10.45 -9.99
N PHE A 28 3.00 9.38 -9.24
CA PHE A 28 3.46 8.03 -9.57
C PHE A 28 3.02 7.59 -10.98
N LEU A 29 1.72 7.73 -11.30
CA LEU A 29 1.17 7.38 -12.61
C LEU A 29 1.70 8.21 -13.78
N SER A 30 2.38 9.32 -13.49
CA SER A 30 2.97 10.23 -14.47
C SER A 30 4.50 10.14 -14.48
N TYR A 31 5.07 9.14 -13.79
CA TYR A 31 6.51 8.96 -13.62
C TYR A 31 7.22 10.17 -12.96
N ASN A 32 6.46 10.99 -12.23
CA ASN A 32 6.92 12.20 -11.57
C ASN A 32 7.12 11.96 -10.06
N HIS A 33 7.96 11.00 -9.69
CA HIS A 33 8.25 10.70 -8.28
C HIS A 33 9.74 10.52 -8.05
N GLN A 34 10.22 10.99 -6.92
CA GLN A 34 11.62 10.86 -6.52
C GLN A 34 11.78 9.63 -5.63
N VAL A 35 12.50 8.62 -6.11
CA VAL A 35 12.83 7.43 -5.31
C VAL A 35 14.07 7.73 -4.45
N ILE A 36 13.95 7.54 -3.14
CA ILE A 36 15.06 7.67 -2.17
C ILE A 36 15.78 6.33 -1.99
N LYS A 37 15.03 5.24 -1.78
CA LYS A 37 15.57 3.91 -1.46
C LYS A 37 14.69 2.83 -2.06
N VAL A 38 15.30 1.74 -2.53
CA VAL A 38 14.59 0.54 -2.97
C VAL A 38 14.69 -0.53 -1.88
N PHE A 39 13.56 -0.97 -1.34
CA PHE A 39 13.50 -2.05 -0.34
C PHE A 39 13.32 -3.42 -0.99
N ARG A 40 12.54 -3.49 -2.07
CA ARG A 40 12.29 -4.73 -2.82
C ARG A 40 12.09 -4.42 -4.29
N ASN A 41 12.74 -5.20 -5.16
CA ASN A 41 12.55 -5.13 -6.60
C ASN A 41 12.61 -6.54 -7.20
N ILE A 42 11.47 -7.23 -7.15
CA ILE A 42 11.30 -8.55 -7.79
C ILE A 42 10.22 -8.44 -8.88
N GLU A 43 10.07 -9.51 -9.65
CA GLU A 43 9.20 -9.55 -10.84
C GLU A 43 7.78 -9.05 -10.58
N ASP A 44 7.17 -9.47 -9.48
CA ASP A 44 5.77 -9.19 -9.14
C ASP A 44 5.60 -8.10 -8.07
N THR A 45 6.68 -7.67 -7.43
CA THR A 45 6.63 -6.77 -6.28
C THR A 45 7.76 -5.75 -6.31
N LYS A 46 7.39 -4.47 -6.23
CA LYS A 46 8.31 -3.36 -6.05
C LYS A 46 7.92 -2.58 -4.79
N VAL A 47 8.88 -2.28 -3.93
CA VAL A 47 8.70 -1.48 -2.72
C VAL A 47 9.82 -0.45 -2.66
N VAL A 48 9.44 0.81 -2.65
CA VAL A 48 10.37 1.94 -2.69
C VAL A 48 9.96 3.01 -1.68
N LEU A 49 10.96 3.66 -1.09
CA LEU A 49 10.79 4.92 -0.36
C LEU A 49 10.74 6.05 -1.38
N ILE A 50 9.68 6.86 -1.36
CA ILE A 50 9.55 8.04 -2.22
C ILE A 50 9.59 9.32 -1.39
N ASN A 51 10.20 10.36 -1.96
CA ASN A 51 10.08 11.72 -1.47
C ASN A 51 8.91 12.42 -2.17
N THR A 52 8.11 13.16 -1.40
CA THR A 52 6.96 13.90 -1.92
C THR A 52 6.89 15.28 -1.26
N ASN A 53 6.07 16.18 -1.79
CA ASN A 53 5.80 17.47 -1.17
C ASN A 53 5.13 17.35 0.23
N TYR A 54 4.65 16.16 0.58
CA TYR A 54 3.97 15.84 1.84
C TYR A 54 4.83 14.99 2.78
N GLY A 55 6.12 14.84 2.51
CA GLY A 55 7.05 14.00 3.26
C GLY A 55 7.38 12.67 2.58
N LYS A 56 8.02 11.78 3.34
CA LYS A 56 8.47 10.46 2.86
C LYS A 56 7.35 9.42 2.99
N TYR A 57 7.17 8.58 1.98
CA TYR A 57 6.17 7.51 1.98
C TYR A 57 6.72 6.22 1.39
N ILE A 58 6.15 5.09 1.79
CA ILE A 58 6.38 3.81 1.12
C ILE A 58 5.40 3.68 -0.04
N LEU A 59 5.95 3.54 -1.25
CA LEU A 59 5.21 3.16 -2.45
C LEU A 59 5.44 1.69 -2.73
N LYS A 60 4.37 0.89 -2.70
CA LYS A 60 4.40 -0.53 -3.00
C LYS A 60 3.52 -0.85 -4.20
N VAL A 61 4.11 -1.49 -5.20
CA VAL A 61 3.43 -1.98 -6.40
C VAL A 61 3.50 -3.51 -6.40
N PHE A 62 2.36 -4.16 -6.56
CA PHE A 62 2.25 -5.62 -6.50
C PHE A 62 1.31 -6.16 -7.59
N SER A 63 1.76 -7.15 -8.35
CA SER A 63 0.98 -7.82 -9.40
C SER A 63 0.88 -9.32 -9.11
N PRO A 64 -0.27 -9.86 -8.67
CA PRO A 64 -0.38 -11.25 -8.24
C PRO A 64 0.02 -12.26 -9.32
N LYS A 65 0.91 -13.20 -8.99
CA LYS A 65 1.22 -14.33 -9.88
C LYS A 65 0.06 -15.34 -9.89
N VAL A 66 -0.32 -15.78 -11.09
CA VAL A 66 -1.44 -16.70 -11.35
C VAL A 66 -1.26 -18.09 -10.73
N LYS A 67 -0.03 -18.51 -10.37
CA LYS A 67 0.28 -19.90 -9.93
C LYS A 67 -0.40 -20.37 -8.64
N ASN A 68 -0.97 -19.49 -7.81
CA ASN A 68 -1.78 -19.86 -6.64
C ASN A 68 -3.27 -19.60 -6.89
N THR A 69 -3.81 -20.20 -7.96
CA THR A 69 -5.23 -20.13 -8.34
C THR A 69 -6.14 -20.38 -7.14
N GLU A 70 -5.82 -21.32 -6.25
CA GLU A 70 -6.64 -21.63 -5.06
C GLU A 70 -6.73 -20.46 -4.06
N ARG A 71 -5.61 -19.80 -3.74
CA ARG A 71 -5.57 -18.64 -2.82
C ARG A 71 -6.29 -17.44 -3.43
N PHE A 72 -6.18 -17.33 -4.76
CA PHE A 72 -6.85 -16.31 -5.56
C PHE A 72 -8.37 -16.55 -5.71
N PHE A 73 -8.81 -17.80 -5.93
CA PHE A 73 -10.23 -18.17 -5.90
C PHE A 73 -10.82 -18.00 -4.50
N LYS A 74 -10.05 -18.27 -3.44
CA LYS A 74 -10.46 -17.94 -2.07
C LYS A 74 -10.65 -16.43 -1.86
N SER A 75 -9.84 -15.55 -2.47
CA SER A 75 -10.11 -14.10 -2.46
C SER A 75 -11.32 -13.71 -3.32
N LEU A 76 -11.63 -14.42 -4.40
CA LEU A 76 -12.86 -14.19 -5.17
C LEU A 76 -14.14 -14.51 -4.37
N VAL A 77 -14.10 -15.57 -3.55
CA VAL A 77 -15.24 -15.97 -2.69
C VAL A 77 -15.29 -15.13 -1.40
N LYS A 78 -14.13 -14.76 -0.84
CA LYS A 78 -14.03 -13.98 0.39
C LYS A 78 -13.98 -12.46 0.16
N GLY A 79 -14.01 -11.94 -1.07
CA GLY A 79 -13.86 -10.51 -1.37
C GLY A 79 -12.39 -10.04 -1.39
N ASP A 80 -12.17 -8.80 -1.85
CA ASP A 80 -10.82 -8.30 -2.13
C ASP A 80 -9.96 -8.19 -0.86
N TYR A 81 -8.87 -8.96 -0.81
CA TYR A 81 -8.06 -9.09 0.40
C TYR A 81 -7.48 -7.75 0.85
N TYR A 82 -6.90 -6.99 -0.08
CA TYR A 82 -6.24 -5.72 0.26
C TYR A 82 -7.23 -4.61 0.57
N GLU A 83 -8.40 -4.61 -0.08
CA GLU A 83 -9.50 -3.71 0.27
C GLU A 83 -9.96 -3.99 1.71
N LYS A 84 -10.20 -5.26 2.05
CA LYS A 84 -10.53 -5.65 3.43
C LYS A 84 -9.44 -5.26 4.42
N LEU A 85 -8.18 -5.50 4.09
CA LEU A 85 -7.06 -5.10 4.92
C LEU A 85 -7.06 -3.57 5.16
N PHE A 86 -7.29 -2.78 4.11
CA PHE A 86 -7.40 -1.32 4.20
C PHE A 86 -8.51 -0.88 5.17
N HIS A 87 -9.71 -1.48 5.05
CA HIS A 87 -10.82 -1.20 5.95
C HIS A 87 -10.57 -1.65 7.39
N GLN A 88 -9.93 -2.80 7.60
CA GLN A 88 -9.59 -3.27 8.95
C GLN A 88 -8.52 -2.39 9.60
N THR A 89 -7.49 -1.97 8.86
CA THR A 89 -6.47 -1.03 9.35
C THR A 89 -7.09 0.32 9.75
N ASP A 90 -8.00 0.87 8.93
CA ASP A 90 -8.74 2.10 9.29
C ASP A 90 -9.61 1.91 10.56
N ARG A 91 -10.22 0.72 10.74
CA ARG A 91 -11.01 0.42 11.93
C ARG A 91 -10.13 0.40 13.18
N VAL A 92 -9.07 -0.40 13.20
CA VAL A 92 -8.23 -0.56 14.41
C VAL A 92 -7.51 0.74 14.78
N ARG A 93 -7.13 1.58 13.80
CA ARG A 93 -6.57 2.91 14.09
C ARG A 93 -7.59 3.85 14.72
N ARG A 94 -8.86 3.80 14.30
CA ARG A 94 -9.95 4.57 14.96
C ARG A 94 -10.24 4.09 16.37
N GLU A 95 -9.94 2.82 16.67
CA GLU A 95 -10.00 2.24 18.02
C GLU A 95 -8.77 2.58 18.89
N GLY A 96 -7.81 3.36 18.36
CA GLY A 96 -6.62 3.83 19.08
C GLY A 96 -5.37 2.95 18.90
N PHE A 97 -5.42 1.92 18.07
CA PHE A 97 -4.26 1.04 17.83
C PHE A 97 -3.28 1.66 16.82
N ALA A 98 -2.20 2.27 17.33
CA ALA A 98 -1.20 2.98 16.53
C ALA A 98 0.08 2.18 16.22
N ALA A 99 0.20 0.93 16.71
CA ALA A 99 1.41 0.12 16.53
C ALA A 99 1.64 -0.37 15.09
N LEU A 100 0.60 -0.32 14.23
CA LEU A 100 0.70 -0.73 12.83
C LEU A 100 0.90 0.49 11.93
N ASN A 101 1.82 0.38 10.98
CA ASN A 101 1.99 1.33 9.89
C ASN A 101 0.64 1.63 9.24
N ASP A 102 0.36 2.91 9.02
CA ASP A 102 -0.87 3.30 8.38
C ASP A 102 -0.87 2.94 6.90
N PHE A 103 -2.07 2.65 6.42
CA PHE A 103 -2.34 2.47 5.01
C PHE A 103 -3.14 3.67 4.53
N TYR A 104 -2.58 4.50 3.64
CA TYR A 104 -3.18 5.76 3.24
C TYR A 104 -3.99 5.69 1.95
N LEU A 105 -3.52 4.93 0.96
CA LEU A 105 -4.20 4.76 -0.33
C LEU A 105 -3.96 3.38 -0.91
N LEU A 106 -5.03 2.74 -1.37
CA LEU A 106 -5.02 1.51 -2.14
C LEU A 106 -5.61 1.78 -3.53
N ALA A 107 -4.85 1.53 -4.58
CA ALA A 107 -5.34 1.56 -5.96
C ALA A 107 -5.23 0.19 -6.59
N GLU A 108 -6.26 -0.21 -7.34
CA GLU A 108 -6.34 -1.52 -7.98
C GLU A 108 -6.78 -1.39 -9.44
N ILE A 109 -6.14 -2.17 -10.33
CA ILE A 109 -6.65 -2.41 -11.69
C ILE A 109 -7.32 -3.77 -11.70
N LYS A 110 -8.62 -3.80 -11.99
CA LYS A 110 -9.38 -5.03 -12.20
C LYS A 110 -9.56 -5.34 -13.69
N THR A 111 -9.53 -6.61 -14.05
CA THR A 111 -10.04 -7.14 -15.32
C THR A 111 -11.03 -8.24 -14.98
N LEU A 112 -12.31 -8.04 -15.27
CA LEU A 112 -13.41 -8.86 -14.72
C LEU A 112 -13.33 -8.90 -13.19
N ARG A 113 -13.18 -10.09 -12.59
CA ARG A 113 -13.00 -10.25 -11.14
C ARG A 113 -11.53 -10.28 -10.69
N TYR A 114 -10.58 -10.11 -11.62
CA TYR A 114 -9.14 -10.28 -11.37
C TYR A 114 -8.44 -8.96 -11.14
N VAL A 115 -7.87 -8.74 -9.95
CA VAL A 115 -6.95 -7.62 -9.75
C VAL A 115 -5.60 -7.95 -10.40
N LYS A 116 -5.22 -7.17 -11.41
CA LYS A 116 -3.95 -7.28 -12.12
C LYS A 116 -2.80 -6.66 -11.35
N THR A 117 -3.06 -5.50 -10.75
CA THR A 117 -2.04 -4.71 -10.09
C THR A 117 -2.66 -3.95 -8.94
N TYR A 118 -1.94 -3.93 -7.82
CA TYR A 118 -2.17 -3.08 -6.67
C TYR A 118 -1.07 -2.04 -6.58
N VAL A 119 -1.45 -0.82 -6.22
CA VAL A 119 -0.54 0.26 -5.85
C VAL A 119 -0.96 0.75 -4.47
N MET A 120 0.01 0.87 -3.57
CA MET A 120 -0.22 1.19 -2.16
C MET A 120 0.68 2.33 -1.72
N ILE A 121 0.09 3.31 -1.03
CA ILE A 121 0.83 4.35 -0.30
C ILE A 121 0.67 4.07 1.19
N ILE A 122 1.81 3.84 1.86
CA ILE A 122 1.88 3.36 3.24
C ILE A 122 2.78 4.32 4.05
N GLU A 123 2.50 4.43 5.34
CA GLU A 123 3.32 5.12 6.32
C GLU A 123 4.77 4.61 6.29
N TYR A 124 5.70 5.56 6.14
CA TYR A 124 7.11 5.32 6.37
C TYR A 124 7.42 5.61 7.85
N ILE A 125 7.99 4.64 8.53
CA ILE A 125 8.52 4.81 9.88
C ILE A 125 10.02 5.00 9.76
N GLU A 126 10.53 6.12 10.23
CA GLU A 126 11.95 6.39 10.25
C GLU A 126 12.64 5.58 11.34
N GLY A 127 13.73 4.90 11.00
CA GLY A 127 14.47 4.05 11.92
C GLY A 127 15.23 2.93 11.20
N ILE A 128 15.71 1.98 12.00
CA ILE A 128 16.32 0.73 11.55
C ILE A 128 15.33 -0.42 11.76
N GLU A 129 15.43 -1.47 10.96
CA GLU A 129 14.61 -2.66 11.16
C GLU A 129 14.99 -3.33 12.49
N LEU A 130 14.04 -4.00 13.15
CA LEU A 130 14.30 -4.69 14.42
C LEU A 130 15.42 -5.72 14.32
N VAL A 131 15.58 -6.35 13.14
CA VAL A 131 16.66 -7.33 12.89
C VAL A 131 18.05 -6.69 12.84
N ASP A 132 18.11 -5.39 12.54
CA ASP A 132 19.35 -4.60 12.46
C ASP A 132 19.61 -3.82 13.75
N MET A 133 18.71 -3.91 14.75
CA MET A 133 18.95 -3.28 16.05
C MET A 133 20.12 -3.96 16.76
N PRO A 134 20.98 -3.20 17.46
CA PRO A 134 21.99 -3.78 18.33
C PRO A 134 21.33 -4.73 19.33
N GLU A 135 21.98 -5.85 19.63
CA GLU A 135 21.54 -6.71 20.73
C GLU A 135 21.48 -5.88 22.02
N ILE A 136 20.36 -5.98 22.73
CA ILE A 136 20.21 -5.33 24.03
C ILE A 136 21.09 -6.12 25.00
N SER A 137 22.15 -5.50 25.52
CA SER A 137 22.99 -6.10 26.56
C SER A 137 22.23 -6.16 27.89
N ASP A 138 22.43 -7.23 28.66
CA ASP A 138 21.86 -7.42 30.01
C ASP A 138 22.50 -6.51 31.10
N GLU A 139 23.19 -5.42 30.72
CA GLU A 139 23.86 -4.48 31.64
C GLU A 139 22.93 -3.37 32.16
#